data_AF-A0AAJ4UVY1-F1
#
_entry.id   AF-A0AAJ4UVY1-F1
#
_cell.length_a   1.000
_cell.length_b   1.000
_cell.length_c   1.000
_cell.angle_alpha   90.00
_cell.angle_beta   90.00
_cell.angle_gamma   90.00
#
_symmetry.space_group_name_H-M   'P 1'
#
loop_
_entity.id
_entity.type
_entity.pdbx_description
1 polymer ?
#
loop_
_entity_poly.entity_id
_entity_poly.type
_entity_poly.pdbx_seq_one_letter_code
_entity_poly.pdbx_strand_id
1 'polypeptide(L)'
;MDSELPPNSSARIRAVHASPDAPAVDITLASNGNAVFDGVAYGESGYATVPAGDYTLDIRGDTENNDGEVVASYDVSLSGGEVYSAFAVGYLSPDNEPADTNFALVVSPDTMQSTGSSGGGSGSSGVSY
;
A
#
# COMPACT_ATOMS: atom_id res chain seq x y z
N MET A 1 -8.19 14.60 -11.42
CA MET A 1 -7.11 13.65 -11.76
C MET A 1 -7.66 12.28 -11.45
N ASP A 2 -7.72 11.42 -12.45
CA ASP A 2 -8.41 10.12 -12.47
C ASP A 2 -8.17 9.26 -11.22
N SER A 3 -9.21 9.11 -10.41
CA SER A 3 -9.37 8.02 -9.46
C SER A 3 -9.87 6.76 -10.19
N GLU A 4 -9.26 6.44 -11.33
CA GLU A 4 -9.53 5.17 -12.02
C GLU A 4 -8.86 4.04 -11.22
N LEU A 5 -9.70 3.08 -10.84
CA LEU A 5 -9.27 1.85 -10.18
C LEU A 5 -8.22 1.15 -11.07
N PRO A 6 -7.22 0.48 -10.48
CA PRO A 6 -6.30 -0.31 -11.28
C PRO A 6 -7.06 -1.41 -12.04
N PRO A 7 -6.51 -1.97 -13.13
CA PRO A 7 -7.11 -3.15 -13.77
C PRO A 7 -7.07 -4.36 -12.81
N ASN A 8 -7.94 -5.35 -13.03
CA ASN A 8 -8.03 -6.57 -12.20
C ASN A 8 -6.75 -7.42 -12.16
N SER A 9 -5.73 -7.11 -12.98
CA SER A 9 -4.42 -7.76 -12.96
C SER A 9 -3.43 -7.12 -11.97
N SER A 10 -3.79 -5.97 -11.39
CA SER A 10 -2.91 -5.16 -10.54
C SER A 10 -3.66 -4.56 -9.36
N ALA A 11 -2.95 -4.29 -8.28
CA ALA A 11 -3.41 -3.50 -7.16
C ALA A 11 -2.60 -2.21 -7.07
N ARG A 12 -3.20 -1.15 -6.51
CA ARG A 12 -2.47 0.07 -6.14
C ARG A 12 -2.33 0.09 -4.63
N ILE A 13 -1.14 0.36 -4.13
CA ILE A 13 -0.87 0.48 -2.69
C ILE A 13 -0.27 1.85 -2.40
N ARG A 14 -0.75 2.49 -1.34
CA ARG A 14 -0.18 3.70 -0.76
C ARG A 14 0.55 3.33 0.51
N ALA A 15 1.85 3.62 0.61
CA ALA A 15 2.55 3.53 1.88
C ALA A 15 2.52 4.89 2.57
N VAL A 16 2.22 4.91 3.87
CA VAL A 16 2.24 6.11 4.71
C VAL A 16 3.15 5.82 5.91
N HIS A 17 4.16 6.66 6.12
CA HIS A 17 5.04 6.51 7.27
C HIS A 17 4.56 7.37 8.44
N ALA A 18 4.10 6.70 9.49
CA ALA A 18 3.50 7.30 10.68
C ALA A 18 4.17 6.81 11.99
N SER A 19 5.40 6.29 11.90
CA SER A 19 6.24 5.89 13.03
C SER A 19 7.27 7.01 13.28
N PRO A 20 7.18 7.74 14.42
CA PRO A 20 7.92 8.99 14.63
C PRO A 20 9.39 8.83 15.03
N ASP A 21 9.79 7.66 15.52
CA ASP A 21 11.16 7.34 15.92
C ASP A 21 11.95 6.64 14.80
N ALA A 22 11.25 6.11 13.80
CA ALA A 22 11.84 5.42 12.69
C ALA A 22 12.54 6.42 11.74
N PRO A 23 13.77 6.10 11.27
CA PRO A 23 14.30 6.78 10.09
C PRO A 23 13.41 6.49 8.87
N ALA A 24 13.72 7.12 7.73
CA ALA A 24 13.08 6.73 6.47
C ALA A 24 13.13 5.20 6.28
N VAL A 25 12.06 4.64 5.72
CA VAL A 25 11.92 3.18 5.58
C VAL A 25 11.83 2.74 4.14
N ASP A 26 12.46 1.61 3.87
CA ASP A 26 12.28 0.86 2.63
C ASP A 26 11.28 -0.27 2.84
N ILE A 27 10.47 -0.51 1.82
CA ILE A 27 9.53 -1.62 1.77
C ILE A 27 9.89 -2.46 0.56
N THR A 28 10.39 -3.67 0.81
CA THR A 28 10.89 -4.57 -0.23
C THR A 28 10.08 -5.86 -0.28
N LEU A 29 10.10 -6.55 -1.43
CA LEU A 29 9.51 -7.89 -1.55
C LEU A 29 10.47 -8.93 -0.97
N ALA A 30 10.06 -9.70 0.03
CA ALA A 30 10.90 -10.75 0.63
C ALA A 30 11.33 -11.82 -0.40
N SER A 31 10.56 -12.00 -1.47
CA SER A 31 10.82 -13.01 -2.50
C SER A 31 12.03 -12.71 -3.38
N ASN A 32 12.39 -11.44 -3.57
CA ASN A 32 13.46 -11.04 -4.50
C ASN A 32 14.25 -9.80 -4.06
N GLY A 33 13.92 -9.19 -2.93
CA GLY A 33 14.56 -7.98 -2.39
C GLY A 33 14.23 -6.69 -3.14
N ASN A 34 13.37 -6.72 -4.16
CA ASN A 34 13.07 -5.53 -4.95
C ASN A 34 12.26 -4.52 -4.14
N ALA A 35 12.66 -3.25 -4.19
CA ALA A 35 11.95 -2.17 -3.53
C ALA A 35 10.58 -1.92 -4.18
N VAL A 36 9.55 -1.87 -3.35
CA VAL A 36 8.22 -1.35 -3.67
C VAL A 36 8.15 0.13 -3.31
N PHE A 37 8.77 0.50 -2.19
CA PHE A 37 8.98 1.86 -1.74
C PHE A 37 10.41 2.01 -1.22
N ASP A 38 11.01 3.14 -1.53
CA ASP A 38 12.41 3.49 -1.21
C ASP A 38 12.38 4.84 -0.47
N GLY A 39 12.96 4.87 0.72
CA GLY A 39 13.17 6.09 1.50
C GLY A 39 11.89 6.82 1.92
N VAL A 40 10.83 6.12 2.33
CA VAL A 40 9.59 6.80 2.77
C VAL A 40 9.85 7.47 4.13
N ALA A 41 10.00 8.79 4.13
CA ALA A 41 10.27 9.58 5.33
C ALA A 41 9.01 9.79 6.21
N TYR A 42 9.22 10.06 7.51
CA TYR A 42 8.13 10.28 8.45
C TYR A 42 7.20 11.41 8.00
N GLY A 43 5.89 11.15 8.02
CA GLY A 43 4.85 12.07 7.55
C GLY A 43 4.65 12.07 6.04
N GLU A 44 5.47 11.36 5.28
CA GLU A 44 5.33 11.23 3.84
C GLU A 44 4.52 9.99 3.43
N SER A 45 4.13 9.98 2.15
CA SER A 45 3.46 8.84 1.55
C SER A 45 3.81 8.68 0.08
N GLY A 46 3.94 7.44 -0.36
CA GLY A 46 4.15 7.08 -1.77
C GLY A 46 3.04 6.18 -2.29
N TYR A 47 2.91 6.09 -3.62
CA TYR A 47 2.04 5.11 -4.28
C TYR A 47 2.87 4.18 -5.16
N ALA A 48 2.55 2.89 -5.12
CA ALA A 48 3.07 1.89 -6.03
C ALA A 48 1.92 1.12 -6.68
N THR A 49 2.12 0.67 -7.92
CA THR A 49 1.21 -0.28 -8.58
C THR A 49 1.96 -1.58 -8.73
N VAL A 50 1.37 -2.66 -8.22
CA VAL A 50 1.95 -4.00 -8.21
C VAL A 50 0.98 -4.98 -8.86
N PRO A 51 1.44 -6.14 -9.37
CA PRO A 51 0.53 -7.20 -9.76
C PRO A 51 -0.44 -7.57 -8.62
N ALA A 52 -1.60 -8.11 -8.96
CA ALA A 52 -2.47 -8.69 -7.95
C ALA A 52 -1.84 -9.99 -7.41
N GLY A 53 -1.90 -10.21 -6.10
CA GLY A 53 -1.35 -11.41 -5.48
C GLY A 53 -1.01 -11.26 -4.01
N ASP A 54 -0.42 -12.32 -3.47
CA ASP A 54 0.08 -12.39 -2.11
C ASP A 54 1.56 -12.02 -2.06
N TYR A 55 1.92 -11.19 -1.09
CA TYR A 55 3.26 -10.68 -0.89
C TYR A 55 3.67 -10.81 0.56
N THR A 56 4.94 -11.13 0.79
CA THR A 56 5.59 -10.85 2.07
C THR A 56 6.41 -9.57 1.87
N LEU A 57 6.05 -8.52 2.61
CA LEU A 57 6.73 -7.23 2.58
C LEU A 57 7.72 -7.16 3.73
N ASP A 58 8.99 -6.98 3.39
CA ASP A 58 10.07 -6.73 4.35
C ASP A 58 10.22 -5.22 4.55
N ILE A 59 10.20 -4.81 5.81
CA ILE A 59 10.45 -3.45 6.26
C ILE A 59 11.90 -3.34 6.69
N ARG A 60 12.58 -2.31 6.19
CA ARG A 60 13.99 -2.03 6.45
C ARG A 60 14.18 -0.55 6.75
N GLY A 61 15.25 -0.22 7.46
CA GLY A 61 15.74 1.15 7.46
C GLY A 61 16.32 1.50 6.09
N ASP A 62 16.09 2.74 5.65
CA ASP A 62 16.56 3.27 4.37
C ASP A 62 18.07 3.11 4.17
N THR A 63 18.47 2.48 3.07
CA THR A 63 19.85 2.45 2.57
C THR A 63 19.89 2.77 1.09
N GLU A 64 21.04 3.27 0.59
CA GLU A 64 21.22 3.58 -0.84
C GLU A 64 20.89 2.40 -1.79
N ASN A 65 20.91 1.16 -1.30
CA ASN A 65 20.64 -0.05 -2.10
C ASN A 65 19.39 -0.84 -1.64
N ASN A 66 18.59 -0.31 -0.70
CA ASN A 66 17.42 -1.00 -0.14
C ASN A 66 17.73 -2.38 0.50
N ASP A 67 18.95 -2.54 1.01
CA ASP A 67 19.53 -3.80 1.49
C ASP A 67 19.84 -3.80 3.00
N GLY A 68 19.27 -2.84 3.73
CA GLY A 68 19.33 -2.78 5.20
C GLY A 68 18.79 -4.05 5.88
N GLU A 69 19.04 -4.15 7.19
CA GLU A 69 18.50 -5.24 8.01
C GLU A 69 16.97 -5.23 7.98
N VAL A 70 16.37 -6.43 7.80
CA VAL A 70 14.92 -6.60 7.90
C VAL A 70 14.52 -6.50 9.36
N VAL A 71 13.74 -5.47 9.69
CA VAL A 71 13.28 -5.21 11.07
C VAL A 71 11.90 -5.81 11.34
N ALA A 72 11.11 -6.02 10.29
CA ALA A 72 9.80 -6.66 10.35
C ALA A 72 9.39 -7.19 8.97
N SER A 73 8.56 -8.23 8.96
CA SER A 73 7.97 -8.79 7.73
C SER A 73 6.46 -8.94 7.91
N TYR A 74 5.70 -8.62 6.86
CA TYR A 74 4.24 -8.67 6.87
C TYR A 74 3.70 -9.36 5.63
N ASP A 75 2.85 -10.36 5.82
CA ASP A 75 2.09 -10.97 4.73
C ASP A 75 0.89 -10.09 4.38
N VAL A 76 0.76 -9.76 3.10
CA VAL A 76 -0.32 -8.93 2.57
C VAL A 76 -0.91 -9.59 1.32
N SER A 77 -2.23 -9.56 1.21
CA SER A 77 -2.96 -10.00 0.01
C SER A 77 -3.53 -8.78 -0.68
N LEU A 78 -3.11 -8.56 -1.93
CA LEU A 78 -3.53 -7.40 -2.73
C LEU A 78 -4.40 -7.87 -3.89
N SER A 79 -5.71 -7.69 -3.75
CA SER A 79 -6.67 -8.04 -4.79
C SER A 79 -6.55 -7.09 -5.99
N GLY A 80 -6.69 -7.65 -7.18
CA GLY A 80 -6.71 -6.86 -8.40
C GLY A 80 -7.92 -5.94 -8.46
N GLY A 81 -7.73 -4.74 -9.01
CA GLY A 81 -8.81 -3.75 -9.08
C GLY A 81 -8.99 -2.92 -7.80
N GLU A 82 -8.23 -3.20 -6.75
CA GLU A 82 -8.34 -2.51 -5.48
C GLU A 82 -7.19 -1.53 -5.23
N VAL A 83 -7.49 -0.54 -4.41
CA VAL A 83 -6.53 0.42 -3.87
C VAL A 83 -6.39 0.14 -2.38
N TYR A 84 -5.16 0.11 -1.86
CA TYR A 84 -4.85 -0.14 -0.47
C TYR A 84 -4.08 1.04 0.13
N SER A 85 -4.27 1.27 1.42
CA SER A 85 -3.38 2.11 2.24
C SER A 85 -2.70 1.25 3.29
N ALA A 86 -1.38 1.30 3.32
CA ALA A 86 -0.51 0.65 4.29
C ALA A 86 0.13 1.73 5.17
N PHE A 87 -0.12 1.65 6.48
CA PHE A 87 0.40 2.59 7.47
C PHE A 87 1.48 1.90 8.29
N ALA A 88 2.71 2.42 8.20
CA ALA A 88 3.82 2.04 9.08
C ALA A 88 3.70 2.83 10.39
N VAL A 89 3.30 2.17 11.48
CA VAL A 89 3.00 2.78 12.79
C VAL A 89 3.80 2.11 13.91
N GLY A 90 3.79 2.70 15.10
CA GLY A 90 4.53 2.19 16.26
C GLY A 90 5.98 2.63 16.27
N TYR A 91 6.82 1.92 17.02
CA TYR A 91 8.21 2.26 17.26
C TYR A 91 9.16 1.16 16.78
N LEU A 92 10.21 1.56 16.07
CA LEU A 92 11.25 0.69 15.54
C LEU A 92 12.29 0.34 16.63
N SER A 93 12.43 1.21 17.63
CA SER A 93 13.20 0.96 18.86
C SER A 93 12.38 1.33 20.12
N PRO A 94 11.43 0.47 20.54
CA PRO A 94 10.48 0.80 21.62
C PRO A 94 11.13 0.99 23.01
N ASP A 95 12.35 0.48 23.21
CA ASP A 95 13.05 0.50 24.50
C ASP A 95 13.34 1.91 25.05
N ASN A 96 13.23 2.96 24.21
CA ASN A 96 13.47 4.36 24.60
C ASN A 96 12.26 5.30 24.42
N GLU A 97 11.07 4.76 24.11
CA GLU A 97 9.91 5.56 23.72
C GLU A 97 8.82 5.62 24.80
N PRO A 98 8.00 6.68 24.85
CA PRO A 98 7.02 6.88 25.93
C PRO A 98 5.89 5.84 25.94
N ALA A 99 5.77 5.01 24.90
CA ALA A 99 4.82 3.91 24.81
C ALA A 99 5.47 2.64 24.23
N ASP A 100 5.21 1.50 24.86
CA ASP A 100 5.67 0.16 24.45
C ASP A 100 4.82 -0.36 23.26
N THR A 101 4.93 0.31 22.11
CA THR A 101 4.22 -0.08 20.88
C THR A 101 5.22 -0.47 19.82
N ASN A 102 5.37 -1.77 19.58
CA ASN A 102 6.24 -2.26 18.51
C ASN A 102 5.79 -1.74 17.14
N PHE A 103 6.74 -1.65 16.22
CA PHE A 103 6.47 -1.37 14.82
C PHE A 103 5.43 -2.34 14.25
N ALA A 104 4.45 -1.80 13.53
CA ALA A 104 3.38 -2.54 12.88
C ALA A 104 3.06 -1.97 11.51
N LEU A 105 2.71 -2.83 10.55
CA LEU A 105 2.15 -2.43 9.27
C LEU A 105 0.64 -2.70 9.26
N VAL A 106 -0.17 -1.65 9.17
CA VAL A 106 -1.63 -1.75 9.08
C VAL A 106 -2.04 -1.54 7.64
N VAL A 107 -2.58 -2.57 6.99
CA VAL A 107 -3.04 -2.50 5.60
C VAL A 107 -4.56 -2.53 5.56
N SER A 108 -5.16 -1.54 4.89
CA SER A 108 -6.61 -1.46 4.68
C SER A 108 -6.91 -1.20 3.21
N PRO A 109 -7.90 -1.88 2.62
CA PRO A 109 -8.45 -1.44 1.34
C PRO A 109 -9.03 -0.03 1.50
N ASP A 110 -8.75 0.82 0.54
CA ASP A 110 -9.43 2.09 0.38
C ASP A 110 -10.78 1.78 -0.27
N THR A 111 -11.82 1.65 0.54
CA THR A 111 -13.18 1.47 0.03
C THR A 111 -13.66 2.78 -0.58
N MET A 112 -13.10 3.15 -1.74
CA MET A 112 -13.84 3.99 -2.66
C MET A 112 -15.03 3.15 -3.09
N GLN A 113 -16.22 3.49 -2.57
CA GLN A 113 -17.47 2.97 -3.10
C GLN A 113 -17.40 3.08 -4.61
N SER A 114 -17.34 1.95 -5.30
CA SER A 114 -17.63 1.89 -6.72
C SER A 114 -19.04 2.43 -6.85
N THR A 115 -19.17 3.72 -7.19
CA THR A 115 -20.44 4.29 -7.64
C THR A 115 -20.85 3.45 -8.82
N GLY A 116 -21.88 2.63 -8.61
CA GLY A 116 -22.14 1.45 -9.41
C GLY A 116 -22.23 1.72 -10.91
N SER A 117 -21.80 0.70 -11.65
CA SER A 117 -22.48 0.16 -12.82
C SER A 117 -23.69 0.98 -13.30
N SER A 118 -23.48 1.87 -14.27
CA SER A 118 -24.53 2.31 -15.20
C SER A 118 -24.19 1.81 -16.60
N GLY A 119 -24.14 0.49 -16.75
CA GLY A 119 -24.13 -0.17 -18.06
C GLY A 119 -25.51 -0.74 -18.36
N GLY A 120 -26.28 -0.07 -19.21
CA GLY A 120 -27.61 -0.54 -19.62
C GLY A 120 -28.20 0.17 -20.83
N GLY A 121 -27.67 -0.15 -22.03
CA GLY A 121 -28.47 -0.20 -23.26
C GLY A 121 -28.58 1.07 -24.12
N SER A 122 -27.78 1.12 -25.19
CA SER A 122 -28.07 1.90 -26.39
C SER A 122 -29.01 1.09 -27.30
N GLY A 123 -30.15 1.63 -27.72
CA GLY A 123 -31.04 0.95 -28.68
C GLY A 123 -32.45 1.54 -28.90
N SER A 124 -32.56 2.39 -29.92
CA SER A 124 -33.68 2.53 -30.89
C SER A 124 -35.06 3.11 -30.49
N SER A 125 -35.28 4.36 -30.96
CA SER A 125 -36.38 4.83 -31.84
C SER A 125 -37.81 4.25 -31.72
N GLY A 126 -38.77 5.12 -31.40
CA GLY A 126 -40.04 5.24 -32.15
C GLY A 126 -41.34 4.70 -31.54
N VAL A 127 -42.32 5.61 -31.44
CA VAL A 127 -43.77 5.51 -31.75
C VAL A 127 -44.73 5.87 -30.60
N SER A 128 -45.63 6.78 -30.98
CA SER A 128 -46.74 7.46 -30.34
C SER A 128 -47.84 6.59 -29.75
N TYR A 129 -48.62 7.17 -28.83
CA TYR A 129 -50.08 7.06 -28.77
C TYR A 129 -50.66 8.44 -28.42
#